data_AF-A0AAV9NB43-F1
#
_entry.id   AF-A0AAV9NB43-F1
#
_cell.length_a   1.000
_cell.length_b   1.000
_cell.length_c   1.000
_cell.angle_alpha   90.00
_cell.angle_beta   90.00
_cell.angle_gamma   90.00
#
_symmetry.space_group_name_H-M   'P 1'
#
loop_
_entity.id
_entity.type
_entity.pdbx_description
1 polymer ?
#
loop_
_entity_poly.entity_id
_entity_poly.type
_entity_poly.pdbx_seq_one_letter_code
_entity_poly.pdbx_strand_id
1 'polypeptide(L)'
;MRSAKQHQDVNLLKPRFVKSTRRITEPITKIKHSHPTSESPEPKSLRLVKNRTSRTVDLQSPGSLLADNFIASLDQYRETVSNQATKNIDRVHAELTASLDNLSLDTNHRFEQLTTIDETLSRPFSTETLIIQVVADDDNLRDQEEFSLQTRLTAFRKLQQDKQHVLTHLWDDWEAVQLEIITLTAEVCGSRAVSLSQDQASTMKDGQQEQYDSVLVKGQKLHDQEVIETNVLHKEFSDLEDSISHITGNTNHAVVAIQQKYKVQRSKLFQGLQRHIELLASL
;
A
#
# COMPACT_ATOMS: atom_id res chain seq x y z
N MET A 1 22.94 1.59 -40.37
CA MET A 1 23.20 1.32 -38.95
C MET A 1 21.86 1.38 -38.21
N ARG A 2 21.26 0.21 -37.94
CA ARG A 2 19.96 0.07 -37.27
C ARG A 2 20.24 -0.28 -35.81
N SER A 3 19.84 0.59 -34.88
CA SER A 3 19.96 0.33 -33.45
C SER A 3 18.60 -0.14 -32.94
N ALA A 4 18.52 -1.44 -32.63
CA ALA A 4 17.37 -2.07 -32.00
C ALA A 4 17.39 -1.73 -30.51
N LYS A 5 16.42 -0.93 -30.04
CA LYS A 5 16.16 -0.77 -28.61
C LYS A 5 15.26 -1.92 -28.17
N GLN A 6 15.86 -2.74 -27.31
CA GLN A 6 15.33 -3.92 -26.68
C GLN A 6 14.22 -3.52 -25.68
N HIS A 7 13.05 -4.14 -25.84
CA HIS A 7 11.96 -4.09 -24.87
C HIS A 7 12.44 -4.63 -23.51
N GLN A 8 12.25 -3.85 -22.45
CA GLN A 8 12.26 -4.36 -21.07
C GLN A 8 10.80 -4.60 -20.67
N ASP A 9 10.42 -5.87 -20.65
CA ASP A 9 9.16 -6.34 -20.06
C ASP A 9 9.17 -6.04 -18.55
N VAL A 10 8.33 -5.08 -18.16
CA VAL A 10 8.00 -4.84 -16.76
C VAL A 10 7.04 -5.95 -16.33
N ASN A 11 7.61 -7.01 -15.76
CA ASN A 11 6.85 -8.07 -15.10
C ASN A 11 6.04 -7.46 -13.94
N LEU A 12 4.75 -7.21 -14.19
CA LEU A 12 3.72 -6.94 -13.19
C LEU A 12 3.56 -8.17 -12.29
N LEU A 13 4.29 -8.20 -11.17
CA LEU A 13 4.03 -9.18 -10.11
C LEU A 13 2.61 -8.97 -9.57
N LYS A 14 1.73 -9.93 -9.85
CA LYS A 14 0.41 -10.04 -9.23
C LYS A 14 0.56 -10.17 -7.71
N PRO A 15 -0.30 -9.54 -6.90
CA PRO A 15 -0.33 -9.75 -5.46
C PRO A 15 -0.83 -11.16 -5.16
N ARG A 16 0.07 -12.04 -4.68
CA ARG A 16 -0.27 -13.37 -4.17
C ARG A 16 -0.81 -13.25 -2.74
N PHE A 17 -2.00 -13.80 -2.50
CA PHE A 17 -2.61 -13.89 -1.18
C PHE A 17 -1.71 -14.70 -0.23
N VAL A 18 -1.30 -14.09 0.88
CA VAL A 18 -0.50 -14.72 1.93
C VAL A 18 -1.46 -15.35 2.95
N LYS A 19 -1.45 -16.69 3.05
CA LYS A 19 -2.09 -17.39 4.17
C LYS A 19 -1.06 -17.53 5.29
N SER A 20 -1.18 -16.70 6.33
CA SER A 20 -0.44 -16.87 7.57
C SER A 20 -0.93 -18.13 8.27
N THR A 21 -0.07 -19.14 8.38
CA THR A 21 -0.34 -20.31 9.24
C THR A 21 0.73 -20.36 10.32
N ARG A 22 0.32 -20.00 11.54
CA ARG A 22 1.10 -20.23 12.76
C ARG A 22 1.14 -21.74 13.00
N ARG A 23 2.30 -22.37 12.83
CA ARG A 23 2.55 -23.71 13.39
C ARG A 23 3.17 -23.54 14.77
N ILE A 24 2.46 -24.03 15.78
CA ILE A 24 2.96 -24.21 17.15
C ILE A 24 3.74 -25.52 17.15
N THR A 25 5.02 -25.45 17.46
CA THR A 25 5.90 -26.61 17.58
C THR A 25 5.73 -27.19 18.98
N GLU A 26 5.20 -28.41 19.11
CA GLU A 26 5.12 -29.13 20.38
C GLU A 26 6.52 -29.62 20.83
N PRO A 27 6.88 -29.51 22.13
CA PRO A 27 7.97 -30.29 22.69
C PRO A 27 7.45 -31.48 23.52
N ILE A 28 7.64 -32.67 22.94
CA ILE A 28 8.16 -33.92 23.52
C ILE A 28 8.05 -34.09 25.04
N THR A 29 7.18 -35.01 25.43
CA THR A 29 7.13 -35.65 26.74
C THR A 29 8.37 -36.50 27.01
N LYS A 30 9.03 -36.25 28.15
CA LYS A 30 9.73 -37.22 29.02
C LYS A 30 10.50 -36.44 30.08
N ILE A 31 10.30 -36.75 31.36
CA ILE A 31 11.35 -37.08 32.34
C ILE A 31 10.71 -37.50 33.69
N LYS A 32 10.97 -38.77 34.00
CA LYS A 32 11.24 -39.48 35.26
C LYS A 32 10.70 -38.94 36.60
N HIS A 33 10.01 -39.87 37.26
CA HIS A 33 9.86 -39.99 38.71
C HIS A 33 11.17 -39.86 39.50
N SER A 34 11.12 -39.11 40.60
CA SER A 34 11.96 -39.32 41.78
C SER A 34 11.30 -38.73 43.04
N HIS A 35 11.13 -39.57 44.06
CA HIS A 35 10.88 -39.23 45.47
C HIS A 35 12.00 -38.35 46.07
N PRO A 36 11.72 -37.51 47.08
CA PRO A 36 11.85 -37.89 48.51
C PRO A 36 10.70 -37.33 49.40
N THR A 37 10.20 -38.00 50.45
CA THR A 37 10.70 -38.24 51.84
C THR A 37 10.66 -37.00 52.77
N SER A 38 10.20 -37.24 54.01
CA SER A 38 10.06 -36.33 55.18
C SER A 38 8.85 -35.39 55.17
N GLU A 39 8.08 -35.19 56.24
CA GLU A 39 8.23 -35.55 57.65
C GLU A 39 6.84 -35.44 58.32
N SER A 40 6.52 -36.40 59.18
CA SER A 40 5.30 -36.47 59.99
C SER A 40 5.39 -35.53 61.21
N PRO A 41 4.25 -35.05 61.72
CA PRO A 41 4.08 -35.14 63.17
C PRO A 41 2.75 -35.81 63.57
N GLU A 42 2.89 -36.65 64.61
CA GLU A 42 1.89 -37.44 65.30
C GLU A 42 0.72 -36.64 65.90
N PRO A 43 -0.48 -37.25 66.03
CA PRO A 43 -1.54 -36.74 66.89
C PRO A 43 -1.34 -37.19 68.35
N LYS A 44 -1.50 -36.24 69.28
CA LYS A 44 -1.41 -36.43 70.73
C LYS A 44 -2.52 -37.34 71.24
N SER A 45 -2.14 -38.48 71.82
CA SER A 45 -2.99 -39.34 72.63
C SER A 45 -3.48 -38.60 73.90
N LEU A 46 -4.79 -38.54 74.14
CA LEU A 46 -5.33 -38.23 75.46
C LEU A 46 -5.71 -39.53 76.16
N ARG A 47 -4.90 -39.85 77.17
CA ARG A 47 -5.06 -41.00 78.06
C ARG A 47 -6.35 -40.88 78.88
N LEU A 48 -7.09 -41.98 78.80
CA LEU A 48 -8.09 -42.46 79.74
C LEU A 48 -7.57 -42.38 81.20
N VAL A 49 -8.21 -41.58 82.05
CA VAL A 49 -8.05 -41.69 83.52
C VAL A 49 -9.35 -42.22 84.08
N LYS A 50 -9.33 -43.52 84.33
CA LYS A 50 -10.36 -44.30 85.03
C LYS A 50 -10.02 -44.23 86.51
N ASN A 51 -10.90 -43.67 87.34
CA ASN A 51 -10.93 -43.90 88.80
C ASN A 51 -12.24 -43.37 89.40
N ARG A 52 -13.20 -44.26 89.66
CA ARG A 52 -14.09 -44.11 90.82
C ARG A 52 -14.66 -45.48 91.22
N THR A 53 -14.05 -46.03 92.26
CA THR A 53 -14.64 -47.02 93.14
C THR A 53 -15.76 -46.37 93.96
N SER A 54 -16.97 -46.92 93.90
CA SER A 54 -17.91 -46.90 95.01
C SER A 54 -18.76 -48.17 95.00
N ARG A 55 -18.55 -48.92 96.07
CA ARG A 55 -19.14 -50.17 96.54
C ARG A 55 -20.57 -49.94 97.02
N THR A 56 -21.54 -50.75 96.58
CA THR A 56 -22.77 -51.11 97.32
C THR A 56 -23.38 -52.36 96.66
N VAL A 57 -23.18 -53.54 97.25
CA VAL A 57 -24.14 -54.30 98.07
C VAL A 57 -25.20 -55.00 97.21
N ASP A 58 -25.14 -56.34 97.26
CA ASP A 58 -26.11 -57.31 96.77
C ASP A 58 -27.56 -56.91 97.04
N LEU A 59 -28.39 -56.95 96.00
CA LEU A 59 -29.77 -57.43 96.04
C LEU A 59 -30.26 -57.58 94.59
N GLN A 60 -30.31 -58.83 94.11
CA GLN A 60 -30.94 -59.22 92.84
C GLN A 60 -32.41 -58.76 92.84
N SER A 61 -32.73 -57.81 91.96
CA SER A 61 -34.11 -57.48 91.59
C SER A 61 -34.25 -57.59 90.07
N PRO A 62 -35.25 -58.32 89.54
CA PRO A 62 -35.41 -58.59 88.11
C PRO A 62 -35.63 -57.34 87.23
N GLY A 63 -35.87 -56.17 87.82
CA GLY A 63 -35.90 -54.88 87.11
C GLY A 63 -34.53 -54.33 86.71
N SER A 64 -33.42 -54.74 87.36
CA SER A 64 -32.07 -54.25 87.04
C SER A 64 -31.51 -54.86 85.75
N LEU A 65 -31.77 -56.14 85.48
CA LEU A 65 -31.29 -56.81 84.26
C LEU A 65 -31.89 -56.21 82.98
N LEU A 66 -33.12 -55.71 83.03
CA LEU A 66 -33.75 -55.05 81.88
C LEU A 66 -33.14 -53.66 81.64
N ALA A 67 -32.87 -52.92 82.72
CA ALA A 67 -32.21 -51.62 82.65
C ALA A 67 -30.76 -51.75 82.16
N ASP A 68 -30.02 -52.74 82.64
CA ASP A 68 -28.63 -52.99 82.24
C ASP A 68 -28.53 -53.41 80.77
N ASN A 69 -29.44 -54.25 80.28
CA ASN A 69 -29.52 -54.63 78.86
C ASN A 69 -29.93 -53.44 77.97
N PHE A 70 -30.85 -52.59 78.45
CA PHE A 70 -31.22 -51.38 77.72
C PHE A 70 -30.05 -50.40 77.64
N ILE A 71 -29.33 -50.18 78.75
CA ILE A 71 -28.12 -49.35 78.79
C ILE A 71 -27.05 -49.90 77.85
N ALA A 72 -26.80 -51.21 77.86
CA ALA A 72 -25.84 -51.85 76.96
C ALA A 72 -26.24 -51.68 75.47
N SER A 73 -27.53 -51.82 75.14
CA SER A 73 -28.03 -51.59 73.78
C SER A 73 -27.90 -50.12 73.33
N LEU A 74 -28.08 -49.19 74.27
CA LEU A 74 -27.97 -47.75 74.03
C LEU A 74 -26.51 -47.33 73.86
N ASP A 75 -25.60 -47.92 74.64
CA ASP A 75 -24.17 -47.73 74.49
C ASP A 75 -23.66 -48.35 73.18
N GLN A 76 -24.12 -49.55 72.81
CA GLN A 76 -23.82 -50.14 71.51
C GLN A 76 -24.37 -49.29 70.36
N TYR A 77 -25.59 -48.76 70.47
CA TYR A 77 -26.15 -47.85 69.47
C TYR A 77 -25.34 -46.56 69.38
N ARG A 78 -24.97 -45.95 70.51
CA ARG A 78 -24.12 -44.75 70.56
C ARG A 78 -22.76 -45.01 69.92
N GLU A 79 -22.14 -46.15 70.20
CA GLU A 79 -20.86 -46.52 69.63
C GLU A 79 -20.97 -46.78 68.13
N THR A 80 -22.03 -47.44 67.68
CA THR A 80 -22.25 -47.70 66.24
C THR A 80 -22.51 -46.40 65.47
N VAL A 81 -23.34 -45.51 66.02
CA VAL A 81 -23.61 -44.19 65.44
C VAL A 81 -22.36 -43.32 65.46
N SER A 82 -21.60 -43.32 66.56
CA SER A 82 -20.34 -42.58 66.68
C SER A 82 -19.31 -43.06 65.65
N ASN A 83 -19.13 -44.37 65.51
CA ASN A 83 -18.22 -44.99 64.56
C ASN A 83 -18.66 -44.75 63.10
N GLN A 84 -19.96 -44.76 62.82
CA GLN A 84 -20.47 -44.44 61.49
C GLN A 84 -20.32 -42.94 61.17
N ALA A 85 -20.55 -42.07 62.15
CA ALA A 85 -20.39 -40.63 62.00
C ALA A 85 -18.91 -40.28 61.73
N THR A 86 -17.97 -40.86 62.49
CA THR A 86 -16.53 -40.65 62.24
C THR A 86 -16.12 -41.16 60.86
N LYS A 87 -16.52 -42.38 60.47
CA LYS A 87 -16.23 -42.89 59.12
C LYS A 87 -16.78 -42.02 58.00
N ASN A 88 -18.00 -41.49 58.17
CA ASN A 88 -18.60 -40.59 57.18
C ASN A 88 -17.85 -39.25 57.13
N ILE A 89 -17.47 -38.70 58.28
CA ILE A 89 -16.68 -37.46 58.38
C ILE A 89 -15.30 -37.65 57.73
N ASP A 90 -14.60 -38.74 58.04
CA ASP A 90 -13.29 -39.05 57.46
C ASP A 90 -13.37 -39.23 55.94
N ARG A 91 -14.43 -39.90 55.46
CA ARG A 91 -14.69 -40.06 54.03
C ARG A 91 -14.93 -38.71 53.35
N VAL A 92 -15.79 -37.87 53.93
CA VAL A 92 -16.09 -36.53 53.37
C VAL A 92 -14.83 -35.65 53.39
N HIS A 93 -14.02 -35.72 54.44
CA HIS A 93 -12.74 -35.02 54.48
C HIS A 93 -11.79 -35.50 53.38
N ALA A 94 -11.63 -36.81 53.21
CA ALA A 94 -10.77 -37.36 52.16
C ALA A 94 -11.24 -36.97 50.76
N GLU A 95 -12.55 -37.01 50.50
CA GLU A 95 -13.15 -36.61 49.23
C GLU A 95 -12.98 -35.10 48.97
N LEU A 96 -13.16 -34.26 50.00
CA LEU A 96 -12.93 -32.83 49.91
C LEU A 96 -11.47 -32.51 49.64
N THR A 97 -10.53 -33.10 50.38
CA THR A 97 -9.09 -32.90 50.18
C THR A 97 -8.67 -33.34 48.78
N ALA A 98 -9.11 -34.52 48.32
CA ALA A 98 -8.82 -34.99 46.97
C ALA A 98 -9.41 -34.06 45.88
N SER A 99 -10.62 -33.53 46.10
CA SER A 99 -11.23 -32.56 45.17
C SER A 99 -10.45 -31.24 45.13
N LEU A 100 -9.95 -30.79 46.28
CA LEU A 100 -9.21 -29.54 46.42
C LEU A 100 -7.81 -29.65 45.80
N ASP A 101 -7.15 -30.80 45.96
CA ASP A 101 -5.88 -31.11 45.32
C ASP A 101 -6.02 -31.20 43.79
N ASN A 102 -7.08 -31.85 43.30
CA ASN A 102 -7.37 -31.92 41.87
C ASN A 102 -7.70 -30.53 41.28
N LEU A 103 -8.47 -29.71 42.00
CA LEU A 103 -8.76 -28.34 41.58
C LEU A 103 -7.49 -27.49 41.56
N SER A 104 -6.63 -27.62 42.57
CA SER A 104 -5.32 -26.96 42.63
C SER A 104 -4.46 -27.34 41.42
N LEU A 105 -4.38 -28.63 41.08
CA LEU A 105 -3.66 -29.10 39.88
C LEU A 105 -4.26 -28.55 38.58
N ASP A 106 -5.59 -28.57 38.40
CA ASP A 106 -6.23 -28.03 37.19
C ASP A 106 -5.99 -26.52 37.06
N THR A 107 -6.10 -25.76 38.15
CA THR A 107 -5.85 -24.31 38.13
C THR A 107 -4.40 -24.00 37.79
N ASN A 108 -3.43 -24.70 38.37
CA ASN A 108 -2.01 -24.53 38.04
C ASN A 108 -1.73 -24.87 36.57
N HIS A 109 -2.30 -25.97 36.06
CA HIS A 109 -2.15 -26.34 34.66
C HIS A 109 -2.71 -25.27 33.71
N ARG A 110 -3.87 -24.69 34.03
CA ARG A 110 -4.44 -23.58 33.26
C ARG A 110 -3.60 -22.31 33.33
N PHE A 111 -2.98 -22.02 34.47
CA PHE A 111 -2.04 -20.90 34.59
C PHE A 111 -0.81 -21.11 33.71
N GLU A 112 -0.25 -22.31 33.65
CA GLU A 112 0.86 -22.64 32.74
C GLU A 112 0.47 -22.49 31.27
N GLN A 113 -0.73 -22.96 30.89
CA GLN A 113 -1.25 -22.73 29.54
C GLN A 113 -1.41 -21.24 29.24
N LEU A 114 -1.91 -20.46 30.20
CA LEU A 114 -2.08 -19.03 30.02
C LEU A 114 -0.73 -18.30 29.90
N THR A 115 0.28 -18.68 30.69
CA THR A 115 1.63 -18.09 30.59
C THR A 115 2.29 -18.43 29.27
N THR A 116 2.14 -19.65 28.74
CA THR A 116 2.68 -19.97 27.41
C THR A 116 2.04 -19.15 26.28
N ILE A 117 0.73 -18.88 26.38
CA ILE A 117 0.05 -18.00 25.43
C ILE A 117 0.53 -16.56 25.60
N ASP A 118 0.63 -16.08 26.84
CA ASP A 118 1.11 -14.72 27.13
C ASP A 118 2.55 -14.49 26.65
N GLU A 119 3.43 -15.49 26.80
CA GLU A 119 4.80 -15.44 26.26
C GLU A 119 4.82 -15.34 24.73
N THR A 120 3.92 -16.05 24.03
CA THR A 120 3.83 -15.94 22.56
C THR A 120 3.25 -14.61 22.08
N LEU A 121 2.34 -14.00 22.84
CA LEU A 121 1.74 -12.71 22.53
C LEU A 121 2.64 -11.53 22.91
N SER A 122 3.43 -11.70 23.98
CA SER A 122 4.42 -10.73 24.45
C SER A 122 5.67 -10.67 23.56
N ARG A 123 5.80 -11.58 22.60
CA ARG A 123 6.93 -11.60 21.67
C ARG A 123 6.88 -10.37 20.75
N PRO A 124 7.91 -9.50 20.77
CA PRO A 124 7.89 -8.27 19.97
C PRO A 124 8.02 -8.57 18.47
N PHE A 125 7.35 -7.77 17.65
CA PHE A 125 7.36 -7.83 16.18
C PHE A 125 8.76 -7.81 15.55
N SER A 126 9.78 -7.32 16.27
CA SER A 126 11.18 -7.36 15.84
C SER A 126 11.76 -8.77 15.74
N THR A 127 11.22 -9.72 16.49
CA THR A 127 11.65 -11.13 16.52
C THR A 127 10.72 -12.06 15.74
N GLU A 128 9.67 -11.52 15.13
CA GLU A 128 8.71 -12.29 14.34
C GLU A 128 9.29 -12.54 12.94
N THR A 129 9.28 -13.81 12.52
CA THR A 129 9.74 -14.24 11.22
C THR A 129 8.55 -14.64 10.35
N LEU A 130 8.53 -14.13 9.13
CA LEU A 130 7.59 -14.49 8.09
C LEU A 130 8.16 -15.65 7.29
N ILE A 131 7.42 -16.73 7.24
CA ILE A 131 7.71 -17.86 6.37
C ILE A 131 6.94 -17.65 5.07
N ILE A 132 7.64 -17.37 3.99
CA ILE A 132 7.05 -17.28 2.65
C ILE A 132 7.29 -18.61 1.96
N GLN A 133 6.21 -19.34 1.67
CA GLN A 133 6.28 -20.52 0.81
C GLN A 133 6.09 -20.07 -0.64
N VAL A 134 7.17 -20.09 -1.42
CA VAL A 134 7.06 -19.89 -2.86
C VAL A 134 6.70 -21.24 -3.47
N VAL A 135 5.44 -21.37 -3.89
CA VAL A 135 5.03 -22.46 -4.76
C VAL A 135 5.46 -22.08 -6.18
N ALA A 136 6.50 -22.76 -6.67
CA ALA A 136 6.83 -22.78 -8.09
C ALA A 136 5.81 -23.68 -8.83
N ASP A 137 5.47 -23.34 -10.06
CA ASP A 137 4.49 -24.08 -10.91
C ASP A 137 4.96 -25.50 -11.28
N ASP A 138 6.17 -25.90 -10.89
CA ASP A 138 6.73 -27.21 -11.18
C ASP A 138 7.00 -28.01 -9.88
N ASP A 139 6.52 -29.24 -9.87
CA ASP A 139 5.72 -29.81 -8.79
C ASP A 139 6.48 -30.30 -7.54
N ASN A 140 7.65 -29.78 -7.15
CA ASN A 140 8.34 -30.31 -5.94
C ASN A 140 9.37 -29.43 -5.21
N LEU A 141 9.54 -28.14 -5.54
CA LEU A 141 10.42 -27.26 -4.75
C LEU A 141 9.59 -26.20 -4.03
N ARG A 142 9.19 -26.51 -2.79
CA ARG A 142 8.73 -25.52 -1.83
C ARG A 142 9.96 -24.86 -1.22
N ASP A 143 10.48 -23.86 -1.91
CA ASP A 143 11.46 -22.98 -1.29
C ASP A 143 10.73 -22.18 -0.20
N GLN A 144 11.06 -22.55 1.04
CA GLN A 144 10.55 -21.92 2.23
C GLN A 144 11.60 -20.90 2.68
N GLU A 145 11.40 -19.64 2.31
CA GLU A 145 12.28 -18.57 2.73
C GLU A 145 11.72 -17.94 4.01
N GLU A 146 12.54 -17.95 5.06
CA GLU A 146 12.25 -17.28 6.33
C GLU A 146 12.85 -15.88 6.31
N PHE A 147 11.99 -14.86 6.41
CA PHE A 147 12.38 -13.47 6.46
C PHE A 147 12.00 -12.85 7.80
N SER A 148 12.87 -12.03 8.38
CA SER A 148 12.46 -11.16 9.48
C SER A 148 11.40 -10.16 8.99
N LEU A 149 10.29 -10.05 9.73
CA LEU A 149 9.22 -9.10 9.44
C LEU A 149 9.75 -7.65 9.42
N GLN A 150 10.66 -7.32 10.34
CA GLN A 150 11.26 -6.00 10.44
C GLN A 150 12.08 -5.63 9.19
N THR A 151 12.86 -6.57 8.66
CA THR A 151 13.65 -6.35 7.43
C THR A 151 12.74 -6.12 6.22
N ARG A 152 11.63 -6.86 6.11
CA ARG A 152 10.66 -6.65 5.02
C ARG A 152 9.90 -5.33 5.16
N LEU A 153 9.51 -4.95 6.38
CA LEU A 153 8.83 -3.69 6.64
C LEU A 153 9.73 -2.48 6.31
N THR A 154 11.00 -2.54 6.70
CA THR A 154 11.98 -1.49 6.40
C THR A 154 12.28 -1.41 4.89
N ALA A 155 12.44 -2.55 4.22
CA ALA A 155 12.57 -2.59 2.75
C ALA A 155 11.34 -2.02 2.05
N PHE A 156 10.13 -2.32 2.53
CA PHE A 156 8.89 -1.76 1.99
C PHE A 156 8.80 -0.25 2.18
N ARG A 157 9.13 0.26 3.38
CA ARG A 157 9.15 1.71 3.64
C ARG A 157 10.18 2.42 2.76
N LYS A 158 11.36 1.83 2.58
CA LYS A 158 12.37 2.36 1.66
C LYS A 158 11.84 2.38 0.23
N LEU A 159 11.25 1.28 -0.24
CA LEU A 159 10.64 1.22 -1.56
C LEU A 159 9.54 2.28 -1.72
N GLN A 160 8.71 2.49 -0.70
CA GLN A 160 7.68 3.52 -0.71
C GLN A 160 8.29 4.92 -0.84
N GLN A 161 9.36 5.22 -0.09
CA GLN A 161 10.08 6.49 -0.21
C GLN A 161 10.70 6.68 -1.59
N ASP A 162 11.38 5.65 -2.11
CA ASP A 162 11.99 5.69 -3.44
C ASP A 162 10.93 5.92 -4.53
N LYS A 163 9.78 5.22 -4.45
CA LYS A 163 8.67 5.39 -5.39
C LYS A 163 7.97 6.73 -5.25
N GLN A 164 7.83 7.24 -4.02
CA GLN A 164 7.30 8.57 -3.78
C GLN A 164 8.18 9.62 -4.44
N HIS A 165 9.51 9.53 -4.26
CA HIS A 165 10.46 10.44 -4.90
C HIS A 165 10.35 10.40 -6.43
N VAL A 166 10.26 9.21 -7.03
CA VAL A 166 10.08 9.07 -8.48
C VAL A 166 8.77 9.70 -8.94
N LEU A 167 7.66 9.50 -8.21
CA LEU A 167 6.37 10.10 -8.55
C LEU A 167 6.41 11.62 -8.45
N THR A 168 7.07 12.18 -7.42
CA THR A 168 7.24 13.62 -7.28
C THR A 168 8.05 14.19 -8.45
N HIS A 169 9.16 13.56 -8.82
CA HIS A 169 9.95 14.00 -9.98
C HIS A 169 9.15 13.93 -11.29
N LEU A 170 8.41 12.84 -11.51
CA LEU A 170 7.59 12.69 -12.71
C LEU A 170 6.48 13.75 -12.77
N TRP A 171 5.94 14.13 -11.61
CA TRP A 171 4.96 15.21 -11.51
C TRP A 171 5.56 16.57 -11.87
N ASP A 172 6.75 16.88 -11.36
CA ASP A 172 7.45 18.12 -11.68
C ASP A 172 7.85 18.20 -13.17
N ASP A 173 8.30 17.08 -13.76
CA ASP A 173 8.58 16.99 -15.21
C ASP A 173 7.32 17.22 -16.04
N TRP A 174 6.19 16.63 -15.63
CA TRP A 174 4.92 16.82 -16.31
C TRP A 174 4.46 18.30 -16.23
N GLU A 175 4.61 18.95 -15.08
CA GLU A 175 4.32 20.38 -14.92
C GLU A 175 5.20 21.24 -15.83
N ALA A 176 6.50 20.93 -15.95
CA ALA A 176 7.41 21.63 -16.84
C ALA A 176 7.00 21.51 -18.32
N VAL A 177 6.60 20.31 -18.77
CA VAL A 177 6.12 20.09 -20.13
C VAL A 177 4.82 20.85 -20.40
N GLN A 178 3.89 20.91 -19.43
CA GLN A 178 2.68 21.72 -19.58
C GLN A 178 3.02 23.20 -19.79
N LEU A 179 3.95 23.73 -19.00
CA LEU A 179 4.40 25.11 -19.13
C LEU A 179 5.06 25.38 -20.50
N GLU A 180 5.86 24.44 -21.01
CA GLU A 180 6.48 24.54 -22.34
C GLU A 180 5.42 24.55 -23.46
N ILE A 181 4.41 23.69 -23.37
CA ILE A 181 3.28 23.67 -24.31
C ILE A 181 2.52 24.99 -24.28
N ILE A 182 2.26 25.53 -23.08
CA ILE A 182 1.62 26.84 -22.92
C ILE A 182 2.47 27.95 -23.54
N THR A 183 3.79 27.91 -23.33
CA THR A 183 4.75 28.87 -23.92
C THR A 183 4.62 28.86 -25.44
N LEU A 184 4.77 27.68 -26.05
CA LEU A 184 4.66 27.49 -27.50
C LEU A 184 3.30 27.94 -28.04
N THR A 185 2.22 27.63 -27.32
CA THR A 185 0.86 28.04 -27.73
C THR A 185 0.71 29.56 -27.67
N ALA A 186 1.25 30.20 -26.64
CA ALA A 186 1.23 31.66 -26.52
C ALA A 186 2.08 32.36 -27.58
N GLU A 187 3.20 31.76 -27.99
CA GLU A 187 4.05 32.26 -29.09
C GLU A 187 3.34 32.16 -30.45
N VAL A 188 2.71 31.02 -30.75
CA VAL A 188 2.10 30.79 -32.07
C VAL A 188 0.73 31.43 -32.20
N CYS A 189 -0.12 31.33 -31.17
CA CYS A 189 -1.52 31.73 -31.23
C CYS A 189 -1.83 33.01 -30.43
N GLY A 190 -0.85 33.55 -29.71
CA GLY A 190 -1.05 34.63 -28.75
C GLY A 190 -1.62 34.14 -27.41
N SER A 191 -1.37 34.92 -26.36
CA SER A 191 -1.81 34.66 -24.99
C SER A 191 -3.32 34.53 -24.82
N ARG A 192 -4.12 35.17 -25.68
CA ARG A 192 -5.60 35.11 -25.65
C ARG A 192 -6.15 33.73 -25.97
N ALA A 193 -5.40 32.90 -26.68
CA ALA A 193 -5.79 31.52 -26.98
C ALA A 193 -5.56 30.58 -25.80
N VAL A 194 -4.84 31.03 -24.76
CA VAL A 194 -4.53 30.24 -23.57
C VAL A 194 -5.39 30.72 -22.41
N SER A 195 -6.28 29.85 -21.93
CA SER A 195 -7.08 30.10 -20.73
C SER A 195 -6.87 28.98 -19.73
N LEU A 196 -6.60 29.34 -18.48
CA LEU A 196 -6.54 28.39 -17.40
C LEU A 196 -7.97 28.08 -16.91
N SER A 197 -8.25 26.81 -16.60
CA SER A 197 -9.50 26.48 -15.92
C SER A 197 -9.44 26.93 -14.45
N GLN A 198 -10.61 27.23 -13.86
CA GLN A 198 -10.71 27.66 -12.46
C GLN A 198 -10.13 26.62 -11.48
N ASP A 199 -10.31 25.33 -11.80
CA ASP A 199 -9.78 24.22 -11.02
C ASP A 199 -8.25 24.13 -11.11
N GLN A 200 -7.65 24.44 -12.27
CA GLN A 200 -6.19 24.51 -12.41
C GLN A 200 -5.60 25.70 -11.67
N ALA A 201 -6.27 26.86 -11.66
CA ALA A 201 -5.77 28.05 -10.97
C ALA A 201 -5.66 27.82 -9.46
N SER A 202 -6.62 27.09 -8.89
CA SER A 202 -6.65 26.80 -7.45
C SER A 202 -5.72 25.68 -7.00
N THR A 203 -5.21 24.86 -7.92
CA THR A 203 -4.35 23.71 -7.63
C THR A 203 -2.87 23.95 -7.93
N MET A 204 -2.53 25.13 -8.46
CA MET A 204 -1.14 25.54 -8.68
C MET A 204 -0.38 25.71 -7.37
N LYS A 205 0.90 25.31 -7.36
CA LYS A 205 1.82 25.58 -6.26
C LYS A 205 2.16 27.07 -6.21
N ASP A 206 2.55 27.54 -5.04
CA ASP A 206 3.03 28.92 -4.86
C ASP A 206 4.18 29.24 -5.84
N GLY A 207 4.05 30.35 -6.57
CA GLY A 207 5.01 30.78 -7.60
C GLY A 207 4.79 30.21 -9.00
N GLN A 208 3.98 29.17 -9.19
CA GLN A 208 3.67 28.64 -10.54
C GLN A 208 2.78 29.58 -11.34
N GLN A 209 1.86 30.26 -10.67
CA GLN A 209 1.00 31.23 -11.33
C GLN A 209 1.81 32.42 -11.88
N GLU A 210 2.81 32.89 -11.14
CA GLU A 210 3.73 33.93 -11.62
C GLU A 210 4.55 33.46 -12.83
N GLN A 211 4.98 32.19 -12.84
CA GLN A 211 5.69 31.61 -13.99
C GLN A 211 4.78 31.51 -15.21
N TYR A 212 3.53 31.05 -15.02
CA TYR A 212 2.53 30.98 -16.07
C TYR A 212 2.25 32.36 -16.68
N ASP A 213 1.99 33.36 -15.85
CA ASP A 213 1.76 34.74 -16.30
C ASP A 213 2.99 35.31 -17.02
N SER A 214 4.20 35.05 -16.50
CA SER A 214 5.46 35.45 -17.14
C SER A 214 5.63 34.85 -18.54
N VAL A 215 5.31 33.55 -18.67
CA VAL A 215 5.36 32.83 -19.94
C VAL A 215 4.35 33.40 -20.93
N LEU A 216 3.12 33.68 -20.51
CA LEU A 216 2.11 34.25 -21.38
C LEU A 216 2.51 35.63 -21.92
N VAL A 217 3.08 36.49 -21.07
CA VAL A 217 3.55 37.81 -21.48
C VAL A 217 4.70 37.71 -22.48
N LYS A 218 5.65 36.80 -22.24
CA LYS A 218 6.77 36.55 -23.17
C LYS A 218 6.29 36.00 -24.51
N GLY A 219 5.41 34.99 -24.47
CA GLY A 219 4.85 34.37 -25.67
C GLY A 219 4.04 35.37 -26.50
N GLN A 220 3.20 36.18 -25.85
CA GLN A 220 2.46 37.27 -26.52
C GLN A 220 3.40 38.25 -27.22
N LYS A 221 4.49 38.64 -26.57
CA LYS A 221 5.46 39.57 -27.16
C LYS A 221 6.12 38.99 -28.42
N LEU A 222 6.46 37.70 -28.41
CA LEU A 222 7.01 37.02 -29.57
C LEU A 222 5.98 36.89 -30.69
N HIS A 223 4.74 36.53 -30.34
CA HIS A 223 3.62 36.49 -31.28
C HIS A 223 3.40 37.84 -31.96
N ASP A 224 3.33 38.92 -31.18
CA ASP A 224 3.13 40.27 -31.71
C ASP A 224 4.28 40.69 -32.64
N GLN A 225 5.51 40.29 -32.31
CA GLN A 225 6.66 40.53 -33.18
C GLN A 225 6.54 39.79 -34.51
N GLU A 226 6.19 38.50 -34.49
CA GLU A 226 6.00 37.70 -35.71
C GLU A 226 4.85 38.25 -36.57
N VAL A 227 3.76 38.68 -35.94
CA VAL A 227 2.64 39.37 -36.63
C VAL A 227 3.10 40.67 -37.29
N ILE A 228 3.98 41.45 -36.63
CA ILE A 228 4.54 42.67 -37.25
C ILE A 228 5.42 42.31 -38.44
N GLU A 229 6.34 41.36 -38.29
CA GLU A 229 7.27 40.94 -39.35
C GLU A 229 6.52 40.39 -40.58
N THR A 230 5.52 39.55 -40.36
CA THR A 230 4.67 39.01 -41.44
C THR A 230 3.87 40.10 -42.16
N ASN A 231 3.35 41.09 -41.43
CA ASN A 231 2.65 42.23 -42.04
C ASN A 231 3.59 43.13 -42.87
N VAL A 232 4.82 43.36 -42.39
CA VAL A 232 5.85 44.09 -43.14
C VAL A 232 6.18 43.35 -44.43
N LEU A 233 6.43 42.05 -44.35
CA LEU A 233 6.73 41.22 -45.51
C LEU A 233 5.57 41.21 -46.51
N HIS A 234 4.33 41.10 -46.03
CA HIS A 234 3.14 41.15 -46.88
C HIS A 234 3.04 42.47 -47.65
N LYS A 235 3.33 43.59 -46.97
CA LYS A 235 3.39 44.90 -47.61
C LYS A 235 4.48 44.97 -48.68
N GLU A 236 5.68 44.49 -48.39
CA GLU A 236 6.78 44.46 -49.37
C GLU A 236 6.43 43.62 -50.60
N PHE A 237 5.73 42.49 -50.43
CA PHE A 237 5.22 41.70 -51.55
C PHE A 237 4.18 42.44 -52.38
N SER A 238 3.25 43.14 -51.73
CA SER A 238 2.25 43.97 -52.42
C SER A 238 2.93 45.09 -53.22
N ASP A 239 3.89 45.79 -52.63
CA ASP A 239 4.64 46.87 -53.30
C ASP A 239 5.45 46.32 -54.49
N LEU A 240 6.00 45.10 -54.36
CA LEU A 240 6.67 44.40 -55.46
C LEU A 240 5.71 44.03 -56.59
N GLU A 241 4.52 43.51 -56.26
CA GLU A 241 3.48 43.18 -57.23
C GLU A 241 3.04 44.41 -58.03
N ASP A 242 2.82 45.54 -57.35
CA ASP A 242 2.49 46.82 -57.99
C ASP A 242 3.62 47.30 -58.92
N SER A 243 4.87 47.17 -58.49
CA SER A 243 6.04 47.50 -59.31
C SER A 243 6.11 46.64 -60.57
N ILE A 244 5.90 45.32 -60.44
CA ILE A 244 5.86 44.39 -61.59
C ILE A 244 4.71 44.75 -62.53
N SER A 245 3.53 45.06 -62.01
CA SER A 245 2.36 45.48 -62.80
C SER A 245 2.68 46.74 -63.61
N HIS A 246 3.31 47.74 -62.99
CA HIS A 246 3.72 48.98 -63.66
C HIS A 246 4.79 48.76 -64.73
N ILE A 247 5.83 47.95 -64.44
CA ILE A 247 6.87 47.59 -65.42
C ILE A 247 6.25 46.85 -66.61
N THR A 248 5.35 45.92 -66.34
CA THR A 248 4.65 45.14 -67.38
C THR A 248 3.79 46.06 -68.24
N GLY A 249 3.04 46.99 -67.63
CA GLY A 249 2.27 48.00 -68.33
C GLY A 249 3.13 48.88 -69.25
N ASN A 250 4.24 49.40 -68.73
CA ASN A 250 5.18 50.21 -69.51
C ASN A 250 5.83 49.43 -70.64
N THR A 251 6.20 48.18 -70.40
CA THR A 251 6.78 47.28 -71.41
C THR A 251 5.77 47.00 -72.52
N ASN A 252 4.53 46.67 -72.17
CA ASN A 252 3.46 46.45 -73.15
C ASN A 252 3.20 47.71 -73.98
N HIS A 253 3.15 48.88 -73.35
CA HIS A 253 2.99 50.15 -74.06
C HIS A 253 4.16 50.42 -75.03
N ALA A 254 5.40 50.21 -74.58
CA ALA A 254 6.59 50.35 -75.41
C ALA A 254 6.58 49.38 -76.60
N VAL A 255 6.20 48.12 -76.38
CA VAL A 255 6.07 47.11 -77.44
C VAL A 255 5.02 47.52 -78.46
N VAL A 256 3.84 47.98 -78.03
CA VAL A 256 2.78 48.47 -78.94
C VAL A 256 3.29 49.67 -79.75
N ALA A 257 3.97 50.61 -79.12
CA ALA A 257 4.53 51.78 -79.79
C ALA A 257 5.60 51.40 -80.84
N ILE A 258 6.49 50.45 -80.51
CA ILE A 258 7.50 49.91 -81.45
C ILE A 258 6.81 49.20 -82.63
N GLN A 259 5.82 48.35 -82.36
CA GLN A 259 5.05 47.67 -83.40
C GLN A 259 4.34 48.65 -84.33
N GLN A 260 3.77 49.73 -83.79
CA GLN A 260 3.11 50.76 -84.58
C GLN A 260 4.12 51.52 -85.45
N LYS A 261 5.27 51.93 -84.90
CA LYS A 261 6.36 52.55 -85.67
C LYS A 261 6.84 51.65 -86.81
N TYR A 262 7.04 50.36 -86.52
CA TYR A 262 7.43 49.38 -87.53
C TYR A 262 6.39 49.28 -88.66
N LYS A 263 5.09 49.20 -88.34
CA LYS A 263 4.01 49.17 -89.35
C LYS A 263 4.03 50.41 -90.26
N VAL A 264 4.22 51.60 -89.69
CA VAL A 264 4.29 52.86 -90.44
C VAL A 264 5.54 52.92 -91.33
N GLN A 265 6.71 52.51 -90.83
CA GLN A 265 7.93 52.47 -91.63
C GLN A 265 7.81 51.46 -92.77
N ARG A 266 7.26 50.28 -92.49
CA ARG A 266 7.02 49.24 -93.49
C ARG A 266 6.10 49.74 -94.60
N SER A 267 4.98 50.38 -94.27
CA SER A 267 4.06 50.90 -95.29
C SER A 267 4.70 52.01 -96.14
N LYS A 268 5.47 52.92 -95.52
CA LYS A 268 6.25 53.95 -96.25
C LYS A 268 7.26 53.33 -97.21
N LEU A 269 7.98 52.30 -96.76
CA LEU A 269 8.97 51.60 -97.60
C LEU A 269 8.30 50.94 -98.81
N PHE A 270 7.19 50.21 -98.60
CA PHE A 270 6.44 49.60 -99.70
C PHE A 270 5.86 50.63 -100.66
N GLN A 271 5.28 51.74 -100.18
CA GLN A 271 4.78 52.79 -101.05
C GLN A 271 5.89 53.47 -101.85
N GLY A 272 7.04 53.73 -101.24
CA GLY A 272 8.20 54.28 -101.94
C GLY A 272 8.69 53.34 -103.03
N LEU A 273 8.82 52.04 -102.71
CA LEU A 273 9.23 51.01 -103.65
C LEU A 273 8.22 50.85 -104.79
N GLN A 274 6.91 50.88 -104.51
CA GLN A 274 5.86 50.86 -105.52
C GLN A 274 5.95 52.05 -106.48
N ARG A 275 6.11 53.28 -105.95
CA ARG A 275 6.29 54.47 -106.81
C ARG A 275 7.52 54.38 -107.69
N HIS A 276 8.63 53.84 -107.17
CA HIS A 276 9.83 53.62 -107.97
C HIS A 276 9.61 52.60 -109.08
N ILE A 277 8.86 51.52 -108.81
CA ILE A 277 8.47 50.54 -109.83
C ILE A 277 7.57 51.18 -110.89
N GLU A 278 6.57 51.97 -110.49
CA GLU A 278 5.67 52.68 -111.42
C GLU A 278 6.41 53.69 -112.30
N LEU A 279 7.40 54.40 -111.73
CA LEU A 279 8.30 55.27 -112.48
C LEU A 279 9.15 54.50 -113.50
N LEU A 280 9.70 53.35 -113.11
CA LEU A 280 10.47 52.50 -114.02
C LEU A 280 9.60 51.88 -115.12
N ALA A 281 8.34 51.57 -114.83
CA ALA A 281 7.40 51.00 -115.79
C ALA A 281 6.81 52.04 -116.78
N SER A 282 6.95 53.35 -116.50
CA SER A 282 6.48 54.44 -117.37
C SER A 282 7.58 55.04 -118.26
N LEU A 283 8.83 54.56 -118.12
CA LEU A 283 9.96 54.77 -119.01
C LEU A 283 9.98 53.73 -120.12
#